data_AF-A0A932P184-F1
#
_entry.id   AF-A0A932P184-F1
#
_cell.length_a   1.000
_cell.length_b   1.000
_cell.length_c   1.000
_cell.angle_alpha   90.00
_cell.angle_beta   90.00
_cell.angle_gamma   90.00
#
_symmetry.space_group_name_H-M   'P 1'
#
loop_
_entity.id
_entity.type
_entity.pdbx_description
1 polymer ?
#
loop_
_entity_poly.entity_id
_entity_poly.type
_entity_poly.pdbx_seq_one_letter_code
_entity_poly.pdbx_strand_id
1 'polypeptide(L)'
;MPVSVRLDAKTERLIERIARKRGETKSSVIRRAVDDLAGREEGSLRGKTPYETAADLVGCAHGGPPDLSRRTGEKFKKAILERRRGRR
;
A
#
# COMPACT_ATOMS: atom_id res chain seq x y z
N MET A 1 -28.59 7.69 -3.60
CA MET A 1 -29.00 8.99 -4.19
C MET A 1 -28.88 8.89 -5.71
N PRO A 2 -29.86 9.36 -6.50
CA PRO A 2 -29.77 9.36 -7.96
C PRO A 2 -28.86 10.49 -8.45
N VAL A 3 -28.07 10.22 -9.49
CA VAL A 3 -27.24 11.21 -10.19
C VAL A 3 -27.60 11.15 -11.67
N SER A 4 -27.86 12.31 -12.28
CA SER A 4 -28.13 12.43 -13.71
C SER A 4 -26.91 13.01 -14.42
N VAL A 5 -26.38 12.27 -15.40
CA VAL A 5 -25.20 12.67 -16.17
C VAL A 5 -25.57 12.74 -17.64
N ARG A 6 -25.23 13.85 -18.30
CA ARG A 6 -25.36 13.97 -19.76
C ARG A 6 -24.15 13.30 -20.42
N LEU A 7 -24.42 12.39 -21.34
CA LEU A 7 -23.40 11.65 -22.08
C LEU A 7 -23.52 11.97 -23.57
N ASP A 8 -22.40 11.94 -24.28
CA ASP A 8 -22.43 11.94 -25.74
C ASP A 8 -22.93 10.58 -26.27
N ALA A 9 -23.45 10.59 -27.49
CA ALA A 9 -24.04 9.40 -28.10
C ALA A 9 -23.06 8.23 -28.28
N LYS A 10 -21.75 8.50 -28.42
CA LYS A 10 -20.73 7.44 -28.56
C LYS A 10 -20.51 6.75 -27.21
N THR A 11 -20.40 7.51 -26.13
CA THR A 11 -20.25 6.96 -24.77
C THR A 11 -21.49 6.17 -24.33
N GLU A 12 -22.69 6.69 -24.60
CA GLU A 12 -23.92 5.95 -24.28
C GLU A 12 -23.98 4.60 -25.02
N ARG A 13 -23.69 4.59 -26.33
CA ARG A 13 -23.66 3.36 -27.13
C ARG A 13 -22.63 2.36 -26.62
N LEU A 14 -21.49 2.84 -26.11
CA LEU A 14 -20.47 1.98 -25.51
C LEU A 14 -20.99 1.31 -24.23
N ILE A 15 -21.58 2.08 -23.31
CA ILE A 15 -22.14 1.57 -22.06
C ILE A 15 -23.23 0.52 -22.37
N GLU A 16 -24.10 0.81 -23.33
CA GLU A 16 -25.16 -0.12 -23.73
C GLU A 16 -24.61 -1.44 -24.31
N ARG A 17 -23.54 -1.37 -25.10
CA ARG A 17 -22.89 -2.57 -25.64
C ARG A 17 -22.27 -3.43 -24.52
N ILE A 18 -21.63 -2.80 -23.55
CA ILE A 18 -21.03 -3.49 -22.40
C ILE A 18 -22.13 -4.14 -21.54
N ALA A 19 -23.18 -3.37 -21.24
CA ALA A 19 -24.34 -3.83 -20.49
C ALA A 19 -24.96 -5.08 -21.13
N ARG A 20 -25.24 -5.03 -22.44
CA ARG A 20 -25.76 -6.18 -23.20
C ARG A 20 -24.82 -7.38 -23.18
N LYS A 21 -23.52 -7.17 -23.39
CA LYS A 21 -22.52 -8.26 -23.40
C LYS A 21 -22.42 -8.97 -22.05
N ARG A 22 -22.66 -8.25 -20.95
CA ARG A 22 -22.55 -8.77 -19.58
C ARG A 22 -23.88 -9.20 -18.95
N GLY A 23 -25.02 -8.93 -19.62
CA GLY A 23 -26.35 -9.14 -19.02
C GLY A 23 -26.63 -8.21 -17.84
N GLU A 24 -26.00 -7.03 -17.81
CA GLU A 24 -26.11 -6.06 -16.71
C GLU A 24 -26.93 -4.83 -17.14
N THR A 25 -27.39 -4.03 -16.18
CA THR A 25 -28.03 -2.74 -16.46
C THR A 25 -26.98 -1.65 -16.75
N LYS A 26 -27.34 -0.62 -17.52
CA LYS A 26 -26.48 0.55 -17.78
C LYS A 26 -25.95 1.15 -16.45
N SER A 27 -26.83 1.28 -15.46
CA SER A 27 -26.46 1.79 -14.12
C SER A 27 -25.55 0.88 -13.32
N SER A 28 -25.59 -0.45 -13.53
CA SER A 28 -24.62 -1.39 -12.93
C SER A 28 -23.23 -1.14 -13.48
N VAL A 29 -23.12 -1.06 -14.82
CA VAL A 29 -21.86 -0.79 -15.51
C VAL A 29 -21.25 0.56 -15.07
N ILE A 30 -22.09 1.60 -14.97
CA ILE A 30 -21.63 2.93 -14.52
C ILE A 30 -21.14 2.89 -13.07
N ARG A 31 -21.89 2.27 -12.15
CA ARG A 31 -21.47 2.17 -10.74
C ARG A 31 -20.13 1.45 -10.60
N ARG A 32 -19.98 0.31 -11.27
CA ARG A 32 -18.72 -0.44 -11.27
C ARG A 32 -17.55 0.39 -11.81
N ALA A 33 -17.77 1.15 -12.88
CA ALA A 33 -16.72 2.01 -13.43
C ALA A 33 -16.31 3.12 -12.45
N VAL A 34 -17.27 3.66 -11.69
CA VAL A 34 -16.99 4.64 -10.62
C VAL A 34 -16.22 3.98 -9.47
N ASP A 35 -16.60 2.77 -9.05
CA ASP A 35 -15.89 2.03 -8.00
C ASP A 35 -14.44 1.71 -8.42
N ASP A 36 -14.25 1.26 -9.66
CA ASP A 36 -12.91 0.98 -10.22
C ASP A 36 -12.06 2.25 -10.31
N LEU A 37 -12.67 3.41 -10.62
CA LEU A 37 -11.99 4.70 -10.63
C LEU A 37 -11.63 5.15 -9.21
N ALA A 38 -12.58 5.06 -8.27
CA ALA A 38 -12.36 5.40 -6.87
C ALA A 38 -11.24 4.55 -6.27
N GLY A 39 -11.21 3.24 -6.53
CA GLY A 39 -10.14 2.37 -6.06
C GLY A 39 -8.75 2.75 -6.58
N ARG A 40 -8.65 3.32 -7.79
CA ARG A 40 -7.38 3.81 -8.35
C ARG A 40 -6.95 5.14 -7.74
N GLU A 41 -7.89 6.08 -7.63
CA GLU A 41 -7.63 7.41 -7.07
C GLU A 41 -7.34 7.33 -5.56
N GLU A 42 -8.20 6.63 -4.80
CA GLU A 42 -8.02 6.39 -3.37
C GLU A 42 -6.85 5.45 -3.09
N GLY A 43 -6.57 4.46 -3.94
CA GLY A 43 -5.38 3.63 -3.81
C GLY A 43 -4.08 4.43 -4.00
N SER A 44 -4.11 5.52 -4.77
CA SER A 44 -2.97 6.45 -4.88
C SER A 44 -2.88 7.43 -3.70
N LEU A 45 -4.02 7.81 -3.12
CA LEU A 45 -4.11 8.73 -1.97
C LEU A 45 -3.98 8.02 -0.61
N ARG A 46 -4.23 6.72 -0.54
CA ARG A 46 -4.15 5.84 0.64
C ARG A 46 -3.21 4.65 0.42
N GLY A 47 -2.22 4.79 -0.46
CA GLY A 47 -1.08 3.87 -0.44
C GLY A 47 -0.52 3.85 0.98
N LYS A 48 -0.28 2.66 1.53
CA LYS A 48 0.35 2.52 2.85
C LYS A 48 1.56 3.43 2.87
N THR A 49 1.69 4.27 3.89
CA THR A 49 2.87 5.11 4.03
C THR A 49 4.11 4.20 4.07
N PRO A 50 5.30 4.72 3.71
CA PRO A 50 6.54 3.93 3.85
C PRO A 50 6.70 3.35 5.26
N TYR A 51 6.21 4.05 6.29
CA TYR A 51 6.14 3.55 7.65
C TYR A 51 5.17 2.37 7.80
N GLU A 52 3.91 2.51 7.36
CA GLU A 52 2.90 1.43 7.42
C GLU A 52 3.28 0.18 6.61
N THR A 53 4.13 0.35 5.61
CA THR A 53 4.68 -0.75 4.80
C THR A 53 5.79 -1.51 5.54
N ALA A 54 6.50 -0.84 6.45
CA ALA A 54 7.61 -1.43 7.22
C ALA A 54 7.26 -1.66 8.70
N ALA A 55 6.04 -1.33 9.14
CA ALA A 55 5.64 -1.36 10.54
C ALA A 55 5.70 -2.77 11.15
N ASP A 56 5.47 -3.80 10.36
CA ASP A 56 5.63 -5.21 10.71
C ASP A 56 7.10 -5.64 10.87
N LEU A 57 8.03 -4.90 10.24
CA LEU A 57 9.47 -5.10 10.38
C LEU A 57 10.05 -4.33 11.58
N VAL A 58 9.45 -3.20 11.95
CA VAL A 58 9.90 -2.40 13.09
C VAL A 58 9.57 -3.15 14.39
N GLY A 59 10.61 -3.54 15.14
CA GLY A 59 10.46 -4.28 16.39
C GLY A 59 10.41 -5.80 16.24
N CYS A 60 10.63 -6.35 15.03
CA CYS A 60 10.70 -7.81 14.83
C CYS A 60 11.90 -8.46 15.55
N ALA A 61 12.94 -7.69 15.87
CA ALA A 61 14.09 -8.13 16.65
C ALA A 61 13.95 -7.69 18.12
N HIS A 62 14.15 -8.62 19.05
CA HIS A 62 14.00 -8.39 20.48
C HIS A 62 15.36 -8.55 21.19
N GLY A 63 15.66 -7.65 22.13
CA GLY A 63 16.89 -7.68 22.94
C GLY A 63 18.03 -6.78 22.44
N GLY A 64 19.14 -6.81 23.16
CA GLY A 64 20.29 -5.93 22.94
C GLY A 64 20.17 -4.57 23.65
N PRO A 65 21.29 -3.86 23.87
CA PRO A 65 21.26 -2.53 24.48
C PRO A 65 20.42 -1.52 23.65
N PRO A 66 19.63 -0.66 24.30
CA PRO A 66 18.77 0.31 23.61
C PRO A 66 19.54 1.41 22.86
N ASP A 67 20.85 1.49 23.07
CA ASP A 67 21.72 2.51 22.52
C ASP A 67 22.72 1.98 21.48
N LEU A 68 22.48 0.78 20.92
CA LEU A 68 23.34 0.14 19.91
C LEU A 68 23.53 0.99 18.65
N SER A 69 22.57 1.85 18.32
CA SER A 69 22.67 2.80 17.20
C SER A 69 23.63 3.97 17.46
N ARG A 70 24.04 4.19 18.72
CA ARG A 70 24.99 5.25 19.11
C ARG A 70 26.40 4.70 19.21
N ARG A 71 27.37 5.42 18.63
CA ARG A 71 28.81 5.07 18.67
C ARG A 71 29.10 3.63 18.22
N THR A 72 28.42 3.18 17.17
CA THR A 72 28.46 1.80 16.67
C THR A 72 29.88 1.29 16.44
N GLY A 73 30.78 2.11 15.87
CA GLY A 73 32.17 1.71 15.61
C GLY A 73 32.97 1.38 16.88
N GLU A 74 32.87 2.22 17.92
CA GLU A 74 33.53 1.99 19.20
C GLU A 74 32.97 0.74 19.90
N LYS A 75 31.64 0.61 19.93
CA LYS A 75 30.96 -0.52 20.56
C LYS A 75 31.25 -1.84 19.86
N PHE A 76 31.24 -1.83 18.52
CA PHE A 76 31.57 -2.99 17.71
C PHE A 76 33.02 -3.43 17.93
N LYS A 77 33.96 -2.49 17.92
CA LYS A 77 35.38 -2.76 18.23
C LYS A 77 35.54 -3.38 19.61
N LYS A 78 34.84 -2.86 20.63
CA LYS A 78 34.86 -3.41 22.00
C LYS A 78 34.32 -4.85 22.04
N ALA A 79 33.19 -5.11 21.39
CA ALA A 79 32.58 -6.44 21.34
C ALA A 79 33.50 -7.49 20.67
N ILE A 80 34.20 -7.13 19.60
CA ILE A 80 35.19 -8.02 18.96
C ILE A 80 36.36 -8.33 19.92
N LEU A 81 36.89 -7.32 20.60
CA LEU A 81 38.01 -7.49 21.53
C LEU A 81 37.63 -8.37 22.74
N GLU A 82 36.45 -8.18 23.31
CA GLU A 82 35.92 -9.02 24.40
C GLU A 82 35.75 -10.48 23.95
N ARG A 83 35.19 -10.71 22.76
CA ARG A 83 35.04 -12.07 22.20
C ARG A 83 36.38 -12.76 21.95
N ARG A 84 37.42 -12.02 21.59
CA ARG A 84 38.78 -12.54 21.41
C ARG A 84 39.45 -12.89 22.74
N ARG A 85 39.13 -12.17 23.82
CA ARG A 85 39.67 -12.42 25.17
C ARG A 85 39.05 -13.64 25.84
N GLY A 86 37.73 -13.85 25.72
CA GLY A 86 37.05 -15.03 26.28
C GLY A 86 37.32 -16.35 25.54
N ARG A 87 38.17 -16.32 24.51
CA ARG A 87 38.56 -17.49 23.70
C ARG A 87 40.01 -17.95 23.98
N ARG A 88 40.69 -17.30 24.94
CA ARG A 88 41.96 -17.70 25.54
C ARG A 88 41.68 -18.22 26.94
#